data_AF-A0A068UAK1-F1
#
_entry.id   AF-A0A068UAK1-F1
#
_cell.length_a   1.000
_cell.length_b   1.000
_cell.length_c   1.000
_cell.angle_alpha   90.00
_cell.angle_beta   90.00
_cell.angle_gamma   90.00
#
_symmetry.space_group_name_H-M   'P 1'
#
loop_
_entity.id
_entity.type
_entity.pdbx_description
1 polymer ?
#
loop_
_entity_poly.entity_id
_entity_poly.type
_entity_poly.pdbx_seq_one_letter_code
_entity_poly.pdbx_strand_id
1 'polypeptide(L)'
;MNGGNGTYSYSNKLYCSLASIAAEAMIEEVLADRLDAEKFCTSNTICIADLGCSVGPNTYMAMQHMIGAVEKKCKSKGLSPFELPELQVFFNDQTTNDFNTLFTSLSQCIQ
;
A
#
# COMPACT_ATOMS: atom_id res chain seq x y z
N MET A 1 -0.24 -1.41 18.65
CA MET A 1 1.07 -0.71 18.67
C MET A 1 0.93 0.60 19.44
N ASN A 2 2.03 1.18 19.94
CA ASN A 2 1.97 2.51 20.58
C ASN A 2 1.59 3.56 19.53
N GLY A 3 0.33 3.99 19.55
CA GLY A 3 -0.20 5.02 18.67
C GLY A 3 0.24 6.42 19.06
N GLY A 4 0.19 7.35 18.09
CA GLY A 4 0.50 8.78 18.27
C GLY A 4 1.86 9.21 17.72
N ASN A 5 2.24 10.47 17.99
CA ASN A 5 3.48 11.11 17.50
C ASN A 5 4.55 11.30 18.61
N GLY A 6 4.42 10.58 19.73
CA GLY A 6 5.38 10.65 20.84
C GLY A 6 6.73 10.00 20.52
N THR A 7 7.74 10.24 21.36
CA THR A 7 9.11 9.69 21.21
C THR A 7 9.18 8.16 21.23
N TYR A 8 8.17 7.48 21.78
CA TYR A 8 8.04 6.01 21.80
C TYR A 8 6.96 5.49 20.84
N SER A 9 6.51 6.31 19.90
CA SER A 9 5.56 5.91 18.87
C SER A 9 6.20 4.96 17.87
N TYR A 10 5.37 4.12 17.25
CA TYR A 10 5.79 3.18 16.21
C TYR A 10 6.34 3.87 14.95
N SER A 11 6.12 5.17 14.79
CA SER A 11 6.44 6.01 13.63
C SER A 11 7.94 6.32 13.42
N ASN A 12 8.87 5.46 13.83
CA ASN A 12 10.31 5.70 13.71
C ASN A 12 10.79 5.56 12.25
N LYS A 13 11.16 6.68 11.62
CA LYS A 13 11.54 6.83 10.21
C LYS A 13 12.54 5.81 9.66
N LEU A 14 13.50 5.33 10.46
CA LEU A 14 14.54 4.40 9.99
C LEU A 14 13.99 2.98 9.76
N TYR A 15 13.16 2.47 10.68
CA TYR A 15 12.48 1.18 10.51
C TYR A 15 11.49 1.23 9.34
N CYS A 16 10.89 2.41 9.14
CA CYS A 16 9.94 2.65 8.06
C CYS A 16 10.58 2.48 6.67
N SER A 17 11.80 2.98 6.48
CA SER A 17 12.52 2.88 5.19
C SER A 17 12.91 1.45 4.84
N LEU A 18 13.39 0.65 5.81
CA LEU A 18 13.81 -0.73 5.55
C LEU A 18 12.63 -1.67 5.28
N ALA A 19 11.53 -1.52 6.02
CA ALA A 19 10.31 -2.28 5.78
C ALA A 19 9.71 -1.96 4.41
N SER A 20 9.76 -0.70 3.99
CA SER A 20 9.27 -0.25 2.69
C SER A 20 10.06 -0.86 1.52
N ILE A 21 11.40 -0.89 1.61
CA ILE A 21 12.28 -1.50 0.60
C ILE A 21 12.04 -3.02 0.51
N ALA A 22 11.91 -3.70 1.65
CA ALA A 22 11.63 -5.13 1.66
C ALA A 22 10.24 -5.45 1.08
N ALA A 23 9.23 -4.63 1.40
CA ALA A 23 7.90 -4.75 0.83
C ALA A 23 7.92 -4.55 -0.69
N GLU A 24 8.62 -3.53 -1.19
CA GLU A 24 8.75 -3.25 -2.62
C GLU A 24 9.32 -4.45 -3.39
N ALA A 25 10.43 -5.03 -2.91
CA ALA A 25 11.06 -6.18 -3.54
C ALA A 25 10.13 -7.41 -3.58
N MET A 26 9.42 -7.69 -2.47
CA MET A 26 8.47 -8.80 -2.42
C MET A 26 7.24 -8.56 -3.32
N ILE A 27 6.75 -7.33 -3.39
CA ILE A 27 5.64 -6.94 -4.25
C ILE A 27 6.02 -7.15 -5.72
N GLU A 28 7.20 -6.68 -6.15
CA GLU A 28 7.66 -6.87 -7.52
C GLU A 28 7.84 -8.36 -7.86
N GLU A 29 8.40 -9.16 -6.95
CA GLU A 29 8.55 -10.62 -7.13
C GLU A 29 7.20 -11.32 -7.29
N VAL A 30 6.23 -11.04 -6.41
CA VAL A 30 4.90 -11.66 -6.46
C VAL A 30 4.12 -11.22 -7.71
N LEU A 31 4.24 -9.96 -8.14
CA LEU A 31 3.66 -9.46 -9.38
C LEU A 31 4.35 -10.01 -10.65
N ALA A 32 5.60 -10.41 -10.55
CA ALA A 32 6.33 -11.03 -11.64
C ALA A 32 5.95 -12.50 -11.82
N ASP A 33 5.88 -13.26 -10.73
CA ASP A 33 5.85 -14.72 -10.75
C ASP A 33 4.46 -15.33 -10.49
N ARG A 34 3.62 -14.68 -9.67
CA ARG A 34 2.40 -15.33 -9.12
C ARG A 34 1.08 -14.69 -9.52
N LEU A 35 1.08 -13.41 -9.88
CA LEU A 35 -0.13 -12.71 -10.28
C LEU A 35 -0.29 -12.74 -11.81
N ASP A 36 -1.40 -13.32 -12.26
CA ASP A 36 -1.82 -13.31 -13.66
C ASP A 36 -2.16 -11.88 -14.08
N ALA A 37 -1.16 -11.23 -14.67
CA ALA A 37 -1.23 -9.86 -15.16
C ALA A 37 -2.33 -9.64 -16.18
N GLU A 38 -2.71 -10.66 -16.95
CA GLU A 38 -3.81 -10.51 -17.91
C GLU A 38 -5.14 -10.45 -17.17
N LYS A 39 -5.32 -11.32 -16.18
CA LYS A 39 -6.55 -11.36 -15.40
C LYS A 39 -6.80 -10.11 -14.57
N PHE A 40 -5.77 -9.57 -13.89
CA PHE A 40 -6.01 -8.40 -13.03
C PHE A 40 -6.00 -7.07 -13.81
N CYS A 41 -5.17 -6.91 -14.86
CA CYS A 41 -5.18 -5.68 -15.65
C CYS A 41 -6.44 -5.52 -16.51
N THR A 42 -7.18 -6.61 -16.78
CA THR A 42 -8.48 -6.55 -17.47
C THR A 42 -9.66 -6.43 -16.51
N SER A 43 -9.42 -6.39 -15.19
CA SER A 43 -10.47 -6.14 -14.20
C SER A 43 -10.88 -4.66 -14.21
N ASN A 44 -12.13 -4.37 -13.87
CA ASN A 44 -12.55 -2.98 -13.64
C ASN A 44 -12.00 -2.44 -12.31
N THR A 45 -11.82 -3.32 -11.32
CA THR A 45 -11.42 -2.94 -9.96
C THR A 45 -10.46 -3.97 -9.38
N ILE A 46 -9.45 -3.51 -8.65
CA ILE A 46 -8.53 -4.33 -7.87
C ILE A 46 -8.62 -3.86 -6.42
N CYS A 47 -8.93 -4.80 -5.53
CA CYS A 47 -8.96 -4.54 -4.10
C CYS A 47 -7.65 -4.97 -3.46
N ILE A 48 -7.04 -4.07 -2.68
CA ILE A 48 -5.79 -4.29 -1.93
C ILE A 48 -6.11 -4.10 -0.46
N ALA A 49 -5.65 -5.00 0.40
CA ALA A 49 -5.89 -4.91 1.84
C ALA A 49 -4.57 -4.98 2.62
N ASP A 50 -4.34 -4.01 3.50
CA ASP A 50 -3.29 -4.06 4.51
C ASP A 50 -3.86 -4.65 5.81
N LEU A 51 -3.35 -5.81 6.22
CA LEU A 51 -3.82 -6.57 7.38
C LEU A 51 -2.82 -6.39 8.53
N GLY A 52 -3.14 -5.49 9.46
CA GLY A 52 -2.23 -5.02 10.52
C GLY A 52 -1.64 -3.65 10.22
N CYS A 53 -2.47 -2.72 9.71
CA CYS A 53 -2.01 -1.42 9.22
C CYS A 53 -1.41 -0.52 10.31
N SER A 54 -1.75 -0.76 11.59
CA SER A 54 -1.36 0.07 12.72
C SER A 54 -1.66 1.56 12.45
N VAL A 55 -0.82 2.44 12.97
CA VAL A 55 -0.74 3.86 12.60
C VAL A 55 0.70 4.21 12.25
N GLY A 56 0.91 4.92 11.14
CA GLY A 56 2.23 5.43 10.76
C GLY A 56 2.59 5.21 9.29
N PRO A 57 3.77 5.68 8.86
CA PRO A 57 4.13 5.77 7.44
C PRO A 57 4.35 4.42 6.74
N ASN A 58 4.49 3.32 7.48
CA ASN A 58 4.73 1.99 6.90
C ASN A 58 3.58 1.54 6.01
N THR A 59 2.35 1.64 6.52
CA THR A 59 1.15 1.23 5.78
C THR A 59 0.98 2.08 4.52
N TYR A 60 1.24 3.39 4.59
CA TYR A 60 1.13 4.27 3.44
C TYR A 60 2.17 3.95 2.36
N MET A 61 3.44 3.80 2.74
CA MET A 61 4.50 3.49 1.80
C MET A 61 4.30 2.12 1.14
N ALA A 62 3.88 1.11 1.94
CA ALA A 62 3.55 -0.20 1.40
C ALA A 62 2.43 -0.11 0.35
N MET A 63 1.35 0.62 0.66
CA MET A 63 0.23 0.78 -0.28
C MET A 63 0.63 1.59 -1.53
N GLN A 64 1.44 2.64 -1.38
CA GLN A 64 1.96 3.42 -2.51
C GLN A 64 2.84 2.55 -3.44
N HIS A 65 3.72 1.73 -2.87
CA HIS A 65 4.54 0.79 -3.64
C HIS A 65 3.68 -0.26 -4.35
N MET A 66 2.66 -0.81 -3.68
CA MET A 66 1.72 -1.74 -4.31
C MET A 66 0.98 -1.12 -5.49
N ILE A 67 0.42 0.08 -5.30
CA ILE A 67 -0.27 0.84 -6.36
C ILE A 67 0.69 1.05 -7.55
N GLY A 68 1.88 1.60 -7.29
CA GLY A 68 2.86 1.89 -8.33
C GLY A 68 3.30 0.63 -9.10
N ALA A 69 3.46 -0.49 -8.41
CA ALA A 69 3.84 -1.76 -9.03
C ALA A 69 2.72 -2.34 -9.90
N VAL A 70 1.46 -2.27 -9.45
CA VAL A 70 0.28 -2.67 -10.24
C VAL A 70 0.16 -1.81 -11.50
N GLU A 71 0.24 -0.49 -11.36
CA GLU A 71 0.19 0.42 -12.51
C GLU A 71 1.32 0.15 -13.51
N LYS A 72 2.56 0.01 -13.02
CA LYS A 72 3.74 -0.28 -13.85
C LYS A 72 3.55 -1.58 -14.63
N LYS A 73 3.02 -2.63 -13.98
CA LYS A 73 2.74 -3.92 -14.63
C LYS A 73 1.67 -3.79 -15.70
N CYS A 74 0.54 -3.11 -15.44
CA CYS A 74 -0.50 -2.92 -16.45
C CYS A 74 -0.05 -2.02 -17.61
N LYS A 75 0.67 -0.93 -17.33
CA LYS A 75 1.30 -0.10 -18.38
C LYS A 75 2.26 -0.90 -19.25
N SER A 76 3.04 -1.83 -18.66
CA SER A 76 3.95 -2.72 -19.43
C SER A 76 3.22 -3.68 -20.37
N LYS A 77 1.93 -3.95 -20.13
CA LYS A 77 1.04 -4.73 -20.99
C LYS A 77 0.36 -3.89 -22.07
N GLY A 78 0.65 -2.59 -22.14
CA GLY A 78 0.13 -1.67 -23.16
C GLY A 78 -1.14 -0.92 -22.77
N LEU A 79 -1.61 -1.04 -21.53
CA LEU A 79 -2.77 -0.27 -21.06
C LEU A 79 -2.43 1.21 -20.91
N SER A 80 -3.30 2.07 -21.44
CA SER A 80 -3.24 3.50 -21.19
C SER A 80 -3.72 3.85 -19.78
N PRO A 81 -3.40 5.04 -19.24
CA PRO A 81 -3.87 5.45 -17.92
C PRO A 81 -5.39 5.40 -17.72
N PHE A 82 -6.18 5.52 -18.80
CA PHE A 82 -7.64 5.48 -18.75
C PHE A 82 -8.21 4.05 -18.75
N GLU A 83 -7.39 3.06 -19.10
CA GLU A 83 -7.73 1.65 -19.10
C GLU A 83 -7.28 0.95 -17.82
N LEU A 84 -6.55 1.66 -16.95
CA LEU A 84 -6.10 1.10 -15.68
C LEU A 84 -7.29 0.75 -14.78
N PRO A 85 -7.23 -0.40 -14.09
CA PRO A 85 -8.25 -0.78 -13.12
C PRO A 85 -8.32 0.26 -11.98
N GLU A 86 -9.52 0.48 -11.47
CA GLU A 86 -9.71 1.23 -10.21
C GLU A 86 -9.04 0.47 -9.06
N LEU A 87 -8.25 1.15 -8.25
CA LEU A 87 -7.60 0.55 -7.08
C LEU A 87 -8.36 0.95 -5.82
N GLN A 88 -8.88 -0.04 -5.09
CA GLN A 88 -9.52 0.15 -3.80
C GLN A 88 -8.63 -0.39 -2.68
N VAL A 89 -8.26 0.48 -1.74
CA VAL A 89 -7.36 0.13 -0.64
C VAL A 89 -8.14 0.04 0.67
N PHE A 90 -7.98 -1.08 1.37
CA PHE A 90 -8.59 -1.36 2.66
C PHE A 90 -7.51 -1.43 3.73
N PHE A 91 -7.67 -0.64 4.79
CA PHE A 91 -6.80 -0.68 5.97
C PHE A 91 -7.51 -1.44 7.09
N ASN A 92 -6.94 -2.55 7.53
CA ASN A 92 -7.49 -3.39 8.58
C ASN A 92 -6.51 -3.53 9.75
N ASP A 93 -7.02 -3.44 10.97
CA ASP A 93 -6.29 -3.72 12.21
C ASP A 93 -7.31 -4.10 13.30
N GLN A 94 -6.83 -4.38 14.51
CA GLN A 94 -7.66 -4.58 15.69
C GLN A 94 -8.53 -3.36 15.95
N THR A 95 -9.69 -3.57 16.56
CA THR A 95 -10.66 -2.50 16.88
C THR A 95 -10.11 -1.43 17.82
N THR A 96 -9.01 -1.72 18.53
CA THR A 96 -8.31 -0.79 19.41
C THR A 96 -7.29 0.10 18.68
N ASN A 97 -7.09 -0.08 17.37
CA ASN A 97 -6.19 0.76 16.59
C ASN A 97 -6.75 2.18 16.43
N ASP A 98 -5.86 3.16 16.36
CA ASP A 98 -6.23 4.56 16.21
C ASP A 98 -6.42 4.95 14.73
N PHE A 99 -7.54 4.51 14.16
CA PHE A 99 -7.90 4.81 12.77
C PHE A 99 -8.07 6.31 12.50
N ASN A 100 -8.37 7.13 13.52
CA ASN A 100 -8.46 8.58 13.33
C ASN A 100 -7.10 9.18 12.98
N THR A 101 -6.05 8.76 13.69
CA THR A 101 -4.66 9.14 13.36
C THR A 101 -4.25 8.62 11.99
N LEU A 102 -4.66 7.39 11.64
CA LEU A 102 -4.45 6.82 10.31
C LEU A 102 -5.07 7.71 9.21
N PHE A 103 -6.37 7.99 9.28
CA PHE A 103 -7.08 8.76 8.25
C PHE A 103 -6.63 10.23 8.17
N THR A 104 -6.32 10.85 9.31
CA THR A 104 -5.79 12.23 9.32
C THR A 104 -4.45 12.30 8.58
N SER A 105 -3.56 11.34 8.81
CA SER A 105 -2.26 11.30 8.14
C SER A 105 -2.39 10.90 6.66
N LEU A 106 -3.35 10.03 6.32
CA LEU A 106 -3.61 9.60 4.94
C LEU A 106 -3.94 10.80 4.04
N SER A 107 -4.80 11.71 4.52
CA SER A 107 -5.16 12.94 3.78
C SER A 107 -3.98 13.88 3.51
N GLN A 108 -2.86 13.72 4.21
CA GLN A 108 -1.64 14.51 4.02
C GLN A 108 -0.61 13.82 3.11
N CYS A 109 -0.70 12.48 2.98
CA CYS A 109 0.26 11.67 2.22
C CYS A 109 -0.22 11.30 0.80
N ILE A 110 -1.52 11.30 0.52
CA ILE A 110 -2.06 11.12 -0.84
C ILE A 110 -2.04 12.48 -1.56
N GLN A 111 -1.02 12.72 -2.38
CA GLN A 111 -0.97 13.76 -3.42
C GLN A 111 -0.67 13.14 -4.77
#